data_AF-A0A2D4KQG4-F1
#
_entry.id   AF-A0A2D4KQG4-F1
#
_cell.length_a   1.000
_cell.length_b   1.000
_cell.length_c   1.000
_cell.angle_alpha   90.00
_cell.angle_beta   90.00
_cell.angle_gamma   90.00
#
_symmetry.space_group_name_H-M   'P 1'
#
loop_
_entity.id
_entity.type
_entity.pdbx_description
1 polymer ?
#
loop_
_entity_poly.entity_id
_entity_poly.type
_entity_poly.pdbx_seq_one_letter_code
_entity_poly.pdbx_strand_id
1 'polypeptide(L)'
;LFEGLLGKERSTLWDQMQFWEDAFLDAVMLEREGMGMDQGPQEMIDRYFSLGEHDRKRLEDDEDRLLATLLHNMIVYMIMMKVQKNDIRKKVRRLLGKSHIGLVHSQEINEILDKISSTTGRELSIRPSGSRHIKKQTFVVHAGTDTTGDIFFMEVCDDCIVLRSNIGTVYERWWYEKLINMTYCPKTKVLCLW
;
A
#
# COMPACT_ATOMS: atom_id res chain seq x y z
N LEU A 1 -21.64 -7.71 14.73
CA LEU A 1 -21.05 -6.78 13.73
C LEU A 1 -21.01 -7.40 12.32
N PHE A 2 -20.50 -8.62 12.13
CA PHE A 2 -20.43 -9.26 10.79
C PHE A 2 -21.76 -9.80 10.23
N GLU A 3 -22.77 -10.12 11.06
CA GLU A 3 -24.08 -10.58 10.57
C GLU A 3 -24.83 -9.53 9.73
N GLY A 4 -24.63 -8.24 10.00
CA GLY A 4 -25.25 -7.17 9.22
C GLY A 4 -24.68 -7.01 7.80
N LEU A 5 -23.51 -7.60 7.52
CA LEU A 5 -22.87 -7.59 6.19
C LEU A 5 -23.32 -8.76 5.32
N LEU A 6 -23.80 -9.85 5.94
CA LEU A 6 -24.18 -11.12 5.29
C LEU A 6 -25.69 -11.36 5.27
N GLY A 7 -26.48 -10.44 5.83
CA GLY A 7 -27.93 -10.49 5.80
C GLY A 7 -28.49 -10.43 4.38
N LYS A 8 -29.71 -10.94 4.18
CA LYS A 8 -30.43 -10.82 2.89
C LYS A 8 -30.71 -9.36 2.49
N GLU A 9 -30.67 -8.45 3.46
CA GLU A 9 -30.92 -7.04 3.28
C GLU A 9 -29.62 -6.24 3.21
N ARG A 10 -29.61 -5.21 2.36
CA ARG A 10 -28.47 -4.31 2.20
C ARG A 10 -28.28 -3.50 3.49
N SER A 11 -27.09 -3.61 4.09
CA SER A 11 -26.72 -2.83 5.29
C SER A 11 -26.82 -1.32 5.06
N THR A 12 -27.37 -0.60 6.03
CA THR A 12 -27.41 0.87 6.06
C THR A 12 -26.03 1.50 6.28
N LEU A 13 -25.04 0.70 6.73
CA LEU A 13 -23.64 1.11 6.85
C LEU A 13 -23.09 1.66 5.54
N TRP A 14 -23.50 1.08 4.40
CA TRP A 14 -23.02 1.51 3.07
C TRP A 14 -23.45 2.92 2.69
N ASP A 15 -24.50 3.44 3.32
CA ASP A 15 -24.96 4.82 3.13
C ASP A 15 -24.20 5.82 4.01
N GLN A 16 -23.42 5.33 4.98
CA GLN A 16 -22.57 6.17 5.82
C GLN A 16 -21.30 6.54 5.07
N MET A 17 -21.26 7.75 4.53
CA MET A 17 -20.11 8.22 3.76
C MET A 17 -18.81 8.32 4.59
N GLN A 18 -18.90 8.40 5.91
CA GLN A 18 -17.73 8.38 6.79
C GLN A 18 -17.04 7.01 6.75
N PHE A 19 -17.81 5.91 6.79
CA PHE A 19 -17.28 4.55 6.69
C PHE A 19 -16.38 4.36 5.45
N TRP A 20 -16.79 4.89 4.29
CA TRP A 20 -15.99 4.78 3.07
C TRP A 20 -14.70 5.60 3.10
N GLU A 21 -14.69 6.72 3.82
CA GLU A 21 -13.48 7.52 4.01
C GLU A 21 -12.51 6.83 4.96
N ASP A 22 -13.01 6.31 6.08
CA ASP A 22 -12.20 5.54 7.03
C ASP A 22 -11.63 4.27 6.37
N ALA A 23 -12.46 3.51 5.65
CA ALA A 23 -12.03 2.32 4.92
C ALA A 23 -10.99 2.63 3.83
N PHE A 24 -11.09 3.79 3.16
CA PHE A 24 -10.08 4.23 2.20
C PHE A 24 -8.76 4.55 2.90
N LEU A 25 -8.79 5.28 4.00
CA LEU A 25 -7.59 5.65 4.76
C LEU A 25 -6.90 4.42 5.36
N ASP A 26 -7.68 3.46 5.89
CA ASP A 26 -7.16 2.19 6.40
C ASP A 26 -6.51 1.38 5.27
N ALA A 27 -7.13 1.32 4.09
CA ALA A 27 -6.55 0.63 2.93
C ALA A 27 -5.27 1.31 2.43
N VAL A 28 -5.22 2.65 2.43
CA VAL A 28 -4.01 3.41 2.08
C VAL A 28 -2.88 3.10 3.05
N MET A 29 -3.16 3.12 4.36
CA MET A 29 -2.19 2.78 5.40
C MET A 29 -1.64 1.36 5.20
N LEU A 30 -2.52 0.37 5.04
CA LEU A 30 -2.12 -1.03 4.84
C LEU A 30 -1.32 -1.24 3.55
N GLU A 31 -1.70 -0.60 2.45
CA GLU A 31 -0.95 -0.71 1.19
C GLU A 31 0.41 -0.02 1.28
N ARG A 32 0.49 1.17 1.91
CA ARG A 32 1.79 1.84 2.12
C ARG A 32 2.69 1.02 3.03
N GLU A 33 2.17 0.41 4.08
CA GLU A 33 2.93 -0.52 4.93
C GLU A 33 3.42 -1.72 4.10
N GLY A 34 2.53 -2.31 3.29
CA GLY A 34 2.84 -3.44 2.41
C GLY A 34 3.90 -3.11 1.37
N MET A 35 3.89 -1.88 0.83
CA MET A 35 4.88 -1.34 -0.09
C MET A 35 6.15 -0.82 0.60
N GLY A 36 6.21 -0.87 1.94
CA GLY A 36 7.31 -0.34 2.73
C GLY A 36 7.41 1.19 2.77
N MET A 37 6.39 1.89 2.27
CA MET A 37 6.32 3.35 2.26
C MET A 37 5.93 3.92 3.63
N ASP A 38 5.12 3.23 4.44
CA ASP A 38 4.72 3.69 5.77
C ASP A 38 5.67 3.17 6.87
N GLN A 39 6.53 4.06 7.38
CA GLN A 39 7.47 3.81 8.50
C GLN A 39 7.34 4.86 9.60
N GLY A 40 6.23 5.60 9.59
CA GLY A 40 6.01 6.75 10.46
C GLY A 40 6.43 8.08 9.80
N PRO A 41 5.82 9.20 10.23
CA PRO A 41 5.91 10.46 9.49
C PRO A 41 7.34 11.00 9.35
N GLN A 42 8.16 10.88 10.40
CA GLN A 42 9.51 11.43 10.43
C GLN A 42 10.46 10.68 9.49
N GLU A 43 10.47 9.35 9.56
CA GLU A 43 11.34 8.51 8.73
C GLU A 43 11.01 8.64 7.25
N MET A 44 9.71 8.78 6.91
CA MET A 44 9.28 9.04 5.53
C MET A 44 9.82 10.38 5.01
N ILE A 45 9.72 11.44 5.83
CA ILE A 45 10.20 12.77 5.47
C ILE A 45 11.72 12.74 5.26
N ASP A 46 12.45 12.13 6.19
CA ASP A 46 13.90 12.05 6.13
C ASP A 46 14.37 11.19 4.94
N ARG A 47 13.67 10.09 4.64
CA ARG A 47 13.92 9.30 3.43
C ARG A 47 13.70 10.16 2.19
N TYR A 48 12.54 10.79 2.05
CA TYR A 48 12.19 11.60 0.88
C TYR A 48 13.23 12.69 0.59
N PHE A 49 13.70 13.40 1.62
CA PHE A 49 14.73 14.44 1.47
C PHE A 49 16.13 13.89 1.17
N SER A 50 16.41 12.64 1.51
CA SER A 50 17.68 11.97 1.19
C SER A 50 17.74 11.39 -0.22
N LEU A 51 16.61 11.30 -0.93
CA LEU A 51 16.54 10.78 -2.29
C LEU A 51 17.08 11.76 -3.33
N GLY A 52 17.68 11.23 -4.39
CA GLY A 52 17.95 12.00 -5.60
C GLY A 52 16.64 12.41 -6.30
N GLU A 53 16.70 13.45 -7.13
CA GLU A 53 15.50 13.98 -7.82
C GLU A 53 14.73 12.91 -8.61
N HIS A 54 15.47 12.00 -9.26
CA HIS A 54 14.89 10.90 -10.03
C HIS A 54 14.11 9.92 -9.14
N ASP A 55 14.73 9.43 -8.07
CA ASP A 55 14.11 8.45 -7.17
C ASP A 55 12.95 9.05 -6.39
N ARG A 56 13.04 10.35 -6.07
CA ARG A 56 11.95 11.11 -5.48
C ARG A 56 10.74 11.20 -6.40
N LYS A 57 10.93 11.52 -7.69
CA LYS A 57 9.83 11.52 -8.68
C LYS A 57 9.22 10.14 -8.86
N ARG A 58 10.04 9.09 -8.83
CA ARG A 58 9.57 7.71 -8.89
C ARG A 58 8.71 7.37 -7.67
N LEU A 59 9.15 7.72 -6.47
CA LEU A 59 8.39 7.52 -5.23
C LEU A 59 7.05 8.27 -5.26
N GLU A 60 7.04 9.51 -5.77
CA GLU A 60 5.83 10.31 -5.96
C GLU A 60 4.84 9.64 -6.94
N ASP A 61 5.32 9.13 -8.07
CA ASP A 61 4.47 8.41 -9.05
C ASP A 61 3.93 7.08 -8.48
N ASP A 62 4.76 6.34 -7.72
CA ASP A 62 4.34 5.10 -7.05
C ASP A 62 3.23 5.37 -6.01
N GLU A 63 3.32 6.49 -5.27
CA GLU A 63 2.30 6.95 -4.33
C GLU A 63 1.00 7.36 -5.06
N ASP A 64 1.11 8.16 -6.13
CA ASP A 64 -0.04 8.56 -6.95
C ASP A 64 -0.79 7.33 -7.50
N ARG A 65 -0.04 6.35 -8.01
CA ARG A 65 -0.58 5.10 -8.55
C ARG A 65 -1.26 4.27 -7.48
N LEU A 66 -0.71 4.19 -6.27
CA LEU A 66 -1.33 3.51 -5.13
C LEU A 66 -2.68 4.15 -4.79
N LEU A 67 -2.70 5.47 -4.60
CA LEU A 67 -3.90 6.21 -4.23
C LEU A 67 -4.99 6.09 -5.29
N ALA A 68 -4.63 6.22 -6.57
CA ALA A 68 -5.58 6.08 -7.68
C ALA A 68 -6.13 4.65 -7.78
N THR A 69 -5.29 3.63 -7.57
CA THR A 69 -5.74 2.23 -7.54
C THR A 69 -6.76 1.98 -6.45
N LEU A 70 -6.52 2.51 -5.24
CA LEU A 70 -7.45 2.38 -4.12
C LEU A 70 -8.74 3.16 -4.31
N LEU A 71 -8.68 4.38 -4.87
CA LEU A 71 -9.88 5.14 -5.23
C LEU A 71 -10.72 4.41 -6.29
N HIS A 72 -10.07 3.88 -7.33
CA HIS A 72 -10.73 3.05 -8.34
C HIS A 72 -11.45 1.88 -7.69
N ASN A 73 -10.75 1.11 -6.85
CA ASN A 73 -11.33 -0.05 -6.17
C ASN A 73 -12.49 0.34 -5.24
N MET A 74 -12.37 1.46 -4.51
CA MET A 74 -13.44 1.98 -3.68
C MET A 74 -14.68 2.33 -4.51
N ILE A 75 -14.54 2.98 -5.68
CA ILE A 75 -15.66 3.24 -6.60
C ILE A 75 -16.35 1.92 -6.98
N VAL A 76 -15.57 0.90 -7.36
CA VAL A 76 -16.09 -0.41 -7.73
C VAL A 76 -16.90 -1.02 -6.58
N TYR A 77 -16.35 -1.04 -5.36
CA TYR A 77 -17.05 -1.55 -4.19
C TYR A 77 -18.32 -0.76 -3.86
N MET A 78 -18.28 0.58 -3.91
CA MET A 78 -19.47 1.41 -3.68
C MET A 78 -20.58 1.11 -4.68
N ILE A 79 -20.23 0.89 -5.96
CA ILE A 79 -21.19 0.50 -7.00
C ILE A 79 -21.76 -0.90 -6.70
N MET A 80 -20.92 -1.87 -6.34
CA MET A 80 -21.35 -3.23 -5.99
C MET A 80 -22.28 -3.25 -4.78
N MET A 81 -22.01 -2.40 -3.77
CA MET A 81 -22.85 -2.20 -2.58
C MET A 81 -24.07 -1.31 -2.84
N LYS A 82 -24.34 -0.93 -4.09
CA LYS A 82 -25.49 -0.12 -4.51
C LYS A 82 -25.58 1.23 -3.78
N VAL A 83 -24.44 1.86 -3.52
CA VAL A 83 -24.39 3.23 -2.98
C VAL A 83 -24.91 4.21 -4.04
N GLN A 84 -25.57 5.27 -3.59
CA GLN A 84 -26.11 6.30 -4.47
C GLN A 84 -25.02 6.97 -5.30
N LYS A 85 -25.21 7.00 -6.62
CA LYS A 85 -24.17 7.45 -7.59
C LYS A 85 -23.70 8.88 -7.36
N ASN A 86 -24.60 9.77 -6.94
CA ASN A 86 -24.27 11.15 -6.62
C ASN A 86 -23.39 11.26 -5.36
N ASP A 87 -23.60 10.40 -4.38
CA ASP A 87 -22.80 10.37 -3.15
C ASP A 87 -21.40 9.81 -3.42
N ILE A 88 -21.30 8.76 -4.26
CA ILE A 88 -20.00 8.27 -4.76
C ILE A 88 -19.23 9.40 -5.42
N ARG A 89 -19.86 10.11 -6.37
CA ARG A 89 -19.22 11.21 -7.12
C ARG A 89 -18.71 12.32 -6.18
N LYS A 90 -19.53 12.75 -5.22
CA LYS A 90 -19.13 13.79 -4.24
C LYS A 90 -18.00 13.30 -3.32
N LYS A 91 -18.12 12.10 -2.76
CA LYS A 91 -17.14 11.53 -1.83
C LYS A 91 -15.79 11.31 -2.51
N VAL A 92 -15.77 10.68 -3.68
CA VAL A 92 -14.53 10.37 -4.39
C VAL A 92 -13.83 11.65 -4.86
N ARG A 93 -14.54 12.65 -5.39
CA ARG A 93 -13.92 13.95 -5.74
C ARG A 93 -13.30 14.65 -4.53
N ARG A 94 -13.95 14.57 -3.36
CA ARG A 94 -13.40 15.12 -2.13
C ARG A 94 -12.12 14.41 -1.71
N LEU A 95 -12.11 13.07 -1.75
CA LEU A 95 -10.91 12.28 -1.43
C LEU A 95 -9.78 12.56 -2.42
N LEU A 96 -10.09 12.58 -3.72
CA LEU A 96 -9.13 12.92 -4.78
C LEU A 96 -8.44 14.28 -4.50
N GLY A 97 -9.22 15.30 -4.12
CA GLY A 97 -8.68 16.62 -3.77
C GLY A 97 -7.84 16.65 -2.50
N LYS A 98 -8.08 15.75 -1.53
CA LYS A 98 -7.28 15.60 -0.30
C LYS A 98 -6.02 14.77 -0.51
N SER A 99 -6.06 13.84 -1.47
CA SER A 99 -4.98 12.89 -1.75
C SER A 99 -3.83 13.50 -2.55
N HIS A 100 -4.00 14.71 -3.09
CA HIS A 100 -2.98 15.42 -3.88
C HIS A 100 -2.40 14.61 -5.06
N ILE A 101 -3.22 13.73 -5.65
CA ILE A 101 -2.81 12.86 -6.75
C ILE A 101 -2.45 13.69 -7.98
N GLY A 102 -1.36 13.33 -8.66
CA GLY A 102 -0.94 13.93 -9.92
C GLY A 102 -1.99 13.90 -11.03
N LEU A 103 -1.79 14.76 -12.04
CA LEU A 103 -2.79 15.02 -13.09
C LEU A 103 -3.18 13.76 -13.87
N VAL A 104 -2.20 12.92 -14.24
CA VAL A 104 -2.43 11.72 -15.06
C VAL A 104 -3.37 10.76 -14.34
N HIS A 105 -3.02 10.37 -13.11
CA HIS A 105 -3.80 9.42 -12.32
C HIS A 105 -5.15 9.98 -11.87
N SER A 106 -5.22 11.29 -11.55
CA SER A 106 -6.48 11.94 -11.20
C SER A 106 -7.46 12.03 -12.37
N GLN A 107 -6.97 12.15 -13.61
CA GLN A 107 -7.80 12.13 -14.80
C GLN A 107 -8.47 10.78 -15.01
N GLU A 108 -7.76 9.66 -14.77
CA GLU A 108 -8.36 8.31 -14.83
C GLU A 108 -9.57 8.19 -13.91
N ILE A 109 -9.45 8.70 -12.68
CA ILE A 109 -10.55 8.65 -11.70
C ILE A 109 -11.71 9.53 -12.13
N ASN A 110 -11.44 10.74 -12.65
CA ASN A 110 -12.49 11.63 -13.14
C ASN A 110 -13.27 11.02 -14.31
N GLU A 111 -12.60 10.36 -15.26
CA GLU A 111 -13.26 9.69 -16.38
C GLU A 111 -14.24 8.60 -15.94
N ILE A 112 -13.89 7.85 -14.89
CA ILE A 112 -14.78 6.86 -14.27
C ILE A 112 -15.98 7.55 -13.64
N LEU A 113 -15.75 8.63 -12.88
CA LEU A 113 -16.81 9.38 -12.20
C LEU A 113 -17.78 10.06 -13.17
N ASP A 114 -17.31 10.48 -14.34
CA ASP A 114 -18.17 11.10 -15.34
C ASP A 114 -19.12 10.08 -15.97
N LYS A 115 -18.67 8.83 -16.15
CA LYS A 115 -19.46 7.72 -16.70
C LYS A 115 -20.29 6.96 -15.64
N ILE A 116 -20.13 7.29 -14.35
CA ILE A 116 -20.67 6.50 -13.23
C ILE A 116 -22.19 6.28 -13.26
N SER A 117 -22.93 7.20 -13.89
CA SER A 117 -24.39 7.13 -14.04
C SER A 117 -24.84 5.95 -14.88
N SER A 118 -24.06 5.56 -15.89
CA SER A 118 -24.33 4.39 -16.74
C SER A 118 -23.56 3.14 -16.33
N THR A 119 -22.54 3.26 -15.47
CA THR A 119 -21.69 2.13 -15.10
C THR A 119 -22.40 1.13 -14.17
N THR A 120 -22.42 -0.13 -14.58
CA THR A 120 -22.78 -1.26 -13.72
C THR A 120 -21.55 -1.89 -13.09
N GLY A 121 -21.69 -2.51 -11.90
CA GLY A 121 -20.55 -3.06 -11.15
C GLY A 121 -19.79 -4.21 -11.84
N ARG A 122 -20.28 -4.71 -12.98
CA ARG A 122 -19.58 -5.73 -13.79
C ARG A 122 -18.64 -5.14 -14.84
N GLU A 123 -18.80 -3.86 -15.19
CA GLU A 123 -17.99 -3.19 -16.22
C GLU A 123 -16.62 -2.74 -15.69
N LEU A 124 -16.50 -2.55 -14.37
CA LEU A 124 -15.26 -2.15 -13.74
C LEU A 124 -14.64 -3.31 -12.97
N SER A 125 -13.47 -3.77 -13.40
CA SER A 125 -12.68 -4.76 -12.67
C SER A 125 -11.95 -4.12 -11.50
N ILE A 126 -11.90 -4.83 -10.37
CA ILE A 126 -11.00 -4.48 -9.26
C ILE A 126 -9.55 -4.59 -9.77
N ARG A 127 -8.76 -3.56 -9.50
CA ARG A 127 -7.33 -3.53 -9.80
C ARG A 127 -6.58 -4.22 -8.65
N PRO A 128 -5.60 -5.10 -8.93
CA PRO A 128 -4.83 -5.73 -7.88
C PRO A 128 -3.98 -4.69 -7.13
N SER A 129 -3.89 -4.84 -5.81
CA SER A 129 -2.99 -4.08 -4.95
C SER A 129 -1.52 -4.18 -5.40
N GLY A 130 -0.77 -3.08 -5.29
CA GLY A 130 0.66 -3.05 -5.62
C GLY A 130 1.45 -4.04 -4.77
N SER A 131 1.15 -4.09 -3.47
CA SER A 131 1.79 -4.98 -2.49
C SER A 131 1.72 -6.47 -2.87
N ARG A 132 0.72 -6.90 -3.64
CA ARG A 132 0.58 -8.31 -4.10
C ARG A 132 1.62 -8.71 -5.14
N HIS A 133 2.26 -7.75 -5.79
CA HIS A 133 3.27 -8.01 -6.81
C HIS A 133 4.69 -8.03 -6.24
N ILE A 134 4.86 -7.65 -4.96
CA ILE A 134 6.15 -7.70 -4.28
C ILE A 134 6.56 -9.16 -4.18
N LYS A 135 7.55 -9.54 -4.97
CA LYS A 135 8.18 -10.85 -4.84
C LYS A 135 9.14 -10.77 -3.67
N LYS A 136 8.77 -11.44 -2.58
CA LYS A 136 9.65 -11.59 -1.42
C LYS A 136 10.20 -13.00 -1.32
N GLN A 137 11.51 -13.12 -1.18
CA GLN A 137 12.14 -14.34 -0.69
C GLN A 137 12.40 -14.19 0.80
N THR A 138 11.94 -15.14 1.61
CA THR A 138 12.12 -15.08 3.06
C THR A 138 13.14 -16.12 3.50
N PHE A 139 14.12 -15.67 4.28
CA PHE A 139 15.15 -16.49 4.88
C PHE A 139 15.05 -16.42 6.40
N VAL A 140 15.31 -17.54 7.08
CA VAL A 140 15.50 -17.55 8.53
C VAL A 140 16.95 -17.23 8.80
N VAL A 141 17.21 -16.18 9.59
CA VAL A 141 18.56 -15.72 9.94
C VAL A 141 18.70 -15.62 11.45
N HIS A 142 19.95 -15.67 11.92
CA HIS A 142 20.31 -15.43 13.31
C HIS A 142 21.08 -14.12 13.41
N ALA A 143 20.78 -13.30 14.41
CA ALA A 143 21.59 -12.12 14.69
C ALA A 143 22.98 -12.52 15.20
N GLY A 144 24.03 -11.85 14.70
CA GLY A 144 25.41 -12.08 15.12
C GLY A 144 26.22 -12.93 14.13
N THR A 145 27.23 -13.62 14.66
CA THR A 145 28.22 -14.36 13.84
C THR A 145 28.03 -15.87 13.86
N ASP A 146 27.02 -16.35 14.59
CA ASP A 146 26.68 -17.76 14.76
C ASP A 146 25.16 -17.96 14.91
N THR A 147 24.73 -19.20 15.20
CA THR A 147 23.30 -19.56 15.33
C THR A 147 22.76 -19.46 16.76
N THR A 148 23.50 -18.84 17.69
CA THR A 148 23.08 -18.71 19.09
C THR A 148 22.27 -17.45 19.34
N GLY A 149 22.36 -16.46 18.44
CA GLY A 149 21.60 -15.23 18.52
C GLY A 149 20.13 -15.39 18.12
N ASP A 150 19.38 -14.31 18.34
CA ASP A 150 17.95 -14.24 18.10
C ASP A 150 17.58 -14.56 16.65
N ILE A 151 16.45 -15.24 16.48
CA ILE A 151 15.93 -15.65 15.17
C ILE A 151 15.10 -14.53 14.56
N PHE A 152 15.40 -14.21 13.31
CA PHE A 152 14.67 -13.26 12.49
C PHE A 152 14.28 -13.86 11.15
N PHE A 153 13.30 -13.22 10.51
CA PHE A 153 12.92 -13.46 9.13
C PHE A 153 13.44 -12.32 8.26
N MET A 154 14.44 -12.61 7.43
CA MET A 154 14.96 -11.67 6.44
C MET A 154 14.16 -11.82 5.14
N GLU A 155 13.40 -10.80 4.77
CA GLU A 155 12.65 -10.70 3.52
C GLU A 155 13.46 -9.89 2.51
N VAL A 156 13.83 -10.50 1.40
CA VAL A 156 14.46 -9.83 0.25
C VAL A 156 13.35 -9.42 -0.71
N CYS A 157 13.10 -8.11 -0.82
CA CYS A 157 12.11 -7.49 -1.69
C CYS A 157 12.78 -6.86 -2.92
N ASP A 158 11.97 -6.30 -3.83
CA ASP A 158 12.45 -5.69 -5.07
C ASP A 158 13.26 -4.39 -4.85
N ASP A 159 13.04 -3.68 -3.74
CA ASP A 159 13.62 -2.37 -3.43
C ASP A 159 14.34 -2.30 -2.06
N CYS A 160 14.19 -3.33 -1.23
CA CYS A 160 14.79 -3.38 0.10
C CYS A 160 15.00 -4.80 0.63
N ILE A 161 15.77 -4.89 1.71
CA ILE A 161 15.82 -6.04 2.62
C ILE A 161 15.11 -5.63 3.91
N VAL A 162 14.19 -6.46 4.39
CA VAL A 162 13.42 -6.23 5.63
C VAL A 162 13.75 -7.34 6.63
N LEU A 163 14.18 -6.98 7.83
CA LEU A 163 14.33 -7.91 8.94
C LEU A 163 13.09 -7.86 9.82
N ARG A 164 12.39 -8.98 9.99
CA ARG A 164 11.22 -9.11 10.86
C ARG A 164 11.49 -10.01 12.05
N SER A 165 10.89 -9.66 13.19
CA SER A 165 10.89 -10.50 14.39
C SER A 165 10.04 -11.76 14.21
N ASN A 166 10.12 -12.67 15.17
CA ASN A 166 9.32 -13.91 15.20
C ASN A 166 7.80 -13.67 15.27
N ILE A 167 7.36 -12.49 15.72
CA ILE A 167 5.96 -12.06 15.75
C ILE A 167 5.56 -11.22 14.53
N GLY A 168 6.45 -11.04 13.55
CA GLY A 168 6.17 -10.37 12.28
C GLY A 168 6.39 -8.85 12.28
N THR A 169 6.77 -8.25 13.41
CA THR A 169 7.12 -6.82 13.48
C THR A 169 8.39 -6.53 12.68
N VAL A 170 8.42 -5.44 11.91
CA VAL A 170 9.65 -4.97 11.25
C VAL A 170 10.64 -4.53 12.31
N TYR A 171 11.81 -5.15 12.35
CA TYR A 171 12.93 -4.82 13.23
C TYR A 171 13.87 -3.81 12.55
N GLU A 172 14.24 -4.07 11.29
CA GLU A 172 15.14 -3.22 10.53
C GLU A 172 14.84 -3.30 9.03
N ARG A 173 15.19 -2.27 8.26
CA ARG A 173 15.01 -2.23 6.81
C ARG A 173 16.18 -1.53 6.12
N TRP A 174 16.75 -2.18 5.11
CA TRP A 174 17.80 -1.63 4.27
C TRP A 174 17.28 -1.40 2.85
N TRP A 175 17.17 -0.14 2.45
CA TRP A 175 16.82 0.24 1.08
C TRP A 175 18.03 0.08 0.17
N TYR A 176 17.85 -0.53 -1.02
CA TYR A 176 18.97 -0.72 -1.95
C TYR A 176 19.62 0.59 -2.40
N GLU A 177 18.86 1.69 -2.43
CA GLU A 177 19.37 3.03 -2.74
C GLU A 177 20.33 3.60 -1.68
N LYS A 178 20.29 3.08 -0.44
CA LYS A 178 21.15 3.49 0.67
C LYS A 178 22.18 2.43 1.08
N LEU A 179 21.98 1.17 0.65
CA LEU A 179 22.85 0.06 0.98
C LEU A 179 24.18 0.21 0.23
N ILE A 180 25.28 0.37 0.97
CA ILE A 180 26.60 0.60 0.39
C ILE A 180 27.17 -0.72 -0.14
N ASN A 181 27.01 -1.80 0.62
CA ASN A 181 27.47 -3.12 0.23
C ASN A 181 26.70 -4.26 0.93
N MET A 182 26.72 -5.43 0.29
CA MET A 182 26.23 -6.68 0.84
C MET A 182 27.26 -7.78 0.58
N THR A 183 27.75 -8.41 1.64
CA THR A 183 28.74 -9.51 1.52
C THR A 183 28.25 -10.76 2.24
N TYR A 184 28.44 -11.90 1.60
CA TYR A 184 28.13 -13.21 2.17
C TYR A 184 29.38 -14.08 2.20
N CYS A 185 29.70 -14.64 3.36
CA CYS A 185 30.77 -15.62 3.51
C CYS A 185 30.18 -17.04 3.52
N PRO A 186 30.37 -17.87 2.47
CA PRO A 186 29.81 -19.22 2.44
C PRO A 186 30.37 -20.15 3.53
N LYS A 187 31.61 -19.89 3.97
CA LYS A 187 32.30 -20.71 4.97
C LYS A 187 31.69 -20.56 6.37
N THR A 188 31.43 -19.31 6.77
CA THR A 188 30.84 -19.01 8.08
C THR A 188 29.33 -18.82 8.02
N LYS A 189 28.75 -18.76 6.81
CA LYS A 189 27.34 -18.47 6.53
C LYS A 189 26.86 -17.13 7.10
N VAL A 190 27.77 -16.16 7.21
CA VAL A 190 27.48 -14.82 7.70
C VAL A 190 27.19 -13.90 6.52
N LEU A 191 26.06 -13.18 6.58
CA LEU A 191 25.71 -12.07 5.70
C LEU A 191 25.93 -10.76 6.45
N CYS A 192 26.63 -9.82 5.82
CA CYS A 192 26.88 -8.50 6.34
C CYS A 192 26.28 -7.45 5.38
N LEU A 193 25.52 -6.51 5.95
CA LEU A 193 24.88 -5.38 5.27
C LEU A 193 25.45 -4.09 5.88
N TRP A 194 25.94 -3.16 5.06
CA TRP A 194 26.39 -1.84 5.52
C TRP A 194 26.31 -0.79 4.41
#